data_AF-A0ABD5SXB8-F1
#
_entry.id   AF-A0ABD5SXB8-F1
#
_cell.length_a   1.000
_cell.length_b   1.000
_cell.length_c   1.000
_cell.angle_alpha   90.00
_cell.angle_beta   90.00
_cell.angle_gamma   90.00
#
_symmetry.space_group_name_H-M   'P 1'
#
loop_
_entity.id
_entity.type
_entity.pdbx_description
1 polymer ?
#
loop_
_entity_poly.entity_id
_entity_poly.type
_entity_poly.pdbx_seq_one_letter_code
_entity_poly.pdbx_strand_id
1 'polypeptide(L)' 'MRVSDLPVVGDLLESGAEDRVFDSLLLVGPLLILLIALVGRSSLTTGLALSYVSFFIAYVLYRGVRN' A
#
# COMPACT_ATOMS: atom_id res chain seq x y z
N MET A 1 -0.58 -23.29 9.45
CA MET A 1 -0.29 -23.14 8.01
C MET A 1 0.14 -21.70 7.81
N ARG A 2 1.37 -21.48 7.32
CA ARG A 2 1.90 -20.12 7.12
C ARG A 2 1.37 -19.62 5.77
N VAL A 3 1.01 -18.34 5.71
CA VAL A 3 0.50 -17.68 4.49
C VAL A 3 1.51 -17.77 3.33
N SER A 4 2.79 -18.04 3.65
CA SER A 4 3.92 -18.26 2.75
C SER A 4 3.83 -19.51 1.85
N ASP A 5 2.96 -20.48 2.15
CA ASP A 5 2.86 -21.72 1.35
C ASP A 5 1.90 -21.61 0.15
N LEU A 6 1.37 -20.42 -0.14
CA LEU A 6 0.52 -20.17 -1.30
C LEU A 6 1.38 -19.77 -2.51
N PRO A 7 1.58 -20.65 -3.53
CA PRO A 7 2.51 -20.43 -4.64
C PRO A 7 2.12 -19.26 -5.58
N VAL A 8 0.95 -18.66 -5.39
CA VAL A 8 0.51 -17.48 -6.16
C VAL A 8 0.71 -16.18 -5.36
N VAL A 9 0.86 -16.25 -4.04
CA VAL A 9 0.95 -15.08 -3.14
C VAL A 9 2.36 -14.91 -2.58
N GLY A 10 3.11 -16.01 -2.40
CA GLY A 10 4.49 -16.01 -1.88
C GLY A 10 5.44 -15.17 -2.73
N ASP A 11 5.49 -15.41 -4.04
CA ASP A 11 6.40 -14.68 -4.95
C ASP A 11 6.07 -13.18 -5.06
N LEU A 12 4.79 -12.81 -4.97
CA LEU A 12 4.37 -11.40 -4.97
C LEU A 12 4.74 -10.68 -3.66
N LEU A 13 4.75 -11.40 -2.53
CA LEU A 13 5.20 -10.87 -1.23
C LEU A 13 6.72 -10.80 -1.13
N GLU A 14 7.46 -11.76 -1.68
CA GLU A 14 8.92 -11.76 -1.69
C GLU A 14 9.50 -10.73 -2.68
N SER A 15 8.85 -10.48 -3.82
CA SER A 15 9.29 -9.43 -4.78
C SER A 15 9.15 -7.97 -4.25
N GLY A 16 8.37 -7.77 -3.19
CA GLY A 16 8.19 -6.47 -2.53
C GLY A 16 9.28 -6.13 -1.51
N ALA A 17 9.90 -7.13 -0.88
CA ALA A 17 10.71 -6.99 0.33
C ALA A 17 12.05 -6.25 0.17
N GLU A 18 12.49 -5.98 -1.06
CA GLU A 18 13.71 -5.20 -1.31
C GLU A 18 13.46 -3.68 -1.47
N ASP A 19 12.20 -3.24 -1.51
CA ASP A 19 11.86 -1.84 -1.75
C ASP A 19 11.24 -1.16 -0.53
N ARG A 20 12.12 -0.46 0.21
CA ARG A 20 11.74 0.35 1.38
C ARG A 20 10.65 1.38 1.09
N VAL A 21 10.52 1.88 -0.14
CA VAL A 21 9.48 2.88 -0.47
C VAL A 21 8.13 2.20 -0.55
N PHE A 22 8.04 1.04 -1.23
CA PHE A 22 6.82 0.24 -1.30
C PHE A 22 6.37 -0.23 0.09
N ASP A 23 7.30 -0.74 0.90
CA ASP A 23 7.02 -1.17 2.27
C ASP A 23 6.51 -0.03 3.15
N SER A 24 7.15 1.13 3.07
CA SER A 24 6.70 2.32 3.81
C SER A 24 5.32 2.75 3.36
N LEU A 25 5.06 2.73 2.05
CA LEU A 25 3.78 3.12 1.49
C LEU A 25 2.67 2.16 1.91
N LEU A 26 2.95 0.86 1.99
CA LEU A 26 2.04 -0.15 2.56
C LEU A 26 1.73 0.13 4.03
N LEU A 27 2.73 0.45 4.86
CA LEU A 27 2.52 0.77 6.28
C LEU A 27 1.72 2.05 6.52
N VAL A 28 1.83 3.03 5.61
CA VAL A 28 1.03 4.27 5.67
C VAL A 28 -0.46 3.97 5.49
N GLY A 29 -0.84 2.93 4.75
CA GLY A 29 -2.24 2.55 4.52
C GLY A 29 -3.02 2.28 5.82
N PRO A 30 -2.61 1.32 6.67
CA PRO A 30 -3.21 1.07 7.98
C PRO A 30 -3.23 2.29 8.89
N LEU A 31 -2.16 3.10 8.91
CA LEU A 31 -2.09 4.33 9.69
C LEU A 31 -3.12 5.37 9.22
N LEU A 32 -3.29 5.50 7.90
CA LEU A 32 -4.25 6.41 7.30
C LEU A 32 -5.68 5.95 7.58
N ILE A 33 -5.95 4.63 7.55
CA ILE A 33 -7.25 4.08 7.97
C ILE A 33 -7.52 4.39 9.45
N LEU A 34 -6.53 4.21 10.33
CA LEU A 34 -6.67 4.52 11.75
C LEU A 34 -6.94 6.02 11.99
N LEU A 35 -6.24 6.89 11.25
CA LEU A 35 -6.47 8.33 11.27
C LEU A 35 -7.91 8.67 10.84
N ILE A 36 -8.40 8.08 9.75
CA ILE A 36 -9.77 8.29 9.28
C ILE A 36 -10.79 7.78 10.30
N ALA A 37 -10.52 6.64 10.93
CA ALA A 37 -11.38 6.08 11.96
C ALA A 37 -11.46 7.00 13.18
N LEU A 38 -10.35 7.64 13.57
CA LEU A 38 -10.28 8.52 14.73
C LEU A 38 -10.86 9.92 14.47
N VAL A 39 -10.51 10.53 13.34
CA VAL A 39 -10.95 11.87 12.95
C VAL A 39 -12.36 11.87 12.38
N GLY A 40 -12.80 10.73 11.86
CA GLY A 40 -14.07 10.56 11.16
C GLY A 40 -13.96 10.88 9.68
N ARG A 41 -14.92 10.34 8.90
CA ARG A 41 -14.97 10.52 7.46
C ARG A 41 -15.48 11.93 7.10
N SER A 42 -14.60 12.71 6.50
CA SER A 42 -14.86 14.05 5.93
C SER A 42 -14.31 14.15 4.49
N SER A 43 -14.70 15.20 3.76
CA SER A 43 -14.15 15.48 2.42
C SER A 43 -12.62 15.58 2.43
N LEU A 44 -12.05 16.10 3.52
CA LEU A 44 -10.61 16.25 3.70
C LEU A 44 -9.91 14.88 3.82
N THR A 45 -10.42 14.01 4.70
CA THR A 45 -9.91 12.63 4.84
C THR A 45 -10.13 11.77 3.59
N THR A 46 -11.21 12.03 2.86
CA THR A 46 -11.50 11.34 1.59
C THR A 46 -10.50 11.77 0.52
N GLY A 47 -10.17 13.07 0.46
CA GLY A 47 -9.11 13.60 -0.40
C GLY A 47 -7.75 13.01 -0.07
N LEU A 48 -7.39 12.89 1.21
CA LEU A 48 -6.15 12.24 1.65
C LEU A 48 -6.08 10.77 1.22
N ALA A 49 -7.17 10.02 1.39
CA ALA A 49 -7.24 8.63 0.95
C ALA A 49 -7.09 8.51 -0.57
N LEU A 50 -7.77 9.36 -1.34
CA LEU A 50 -7.66 9.40 -2.80
C LEU A 50 -6.23 9.69 -3.27
N SER A 51 -5.58 10.69 -2.68
CA SER A 51 -4.19 11.04 -2.99
C SER A 51 -3.24 9.89 -2.68
N TYR A 52 -3.41 9.23 -1.51
CA TYR A 52 -2.62 8.08 -1.13
C TYR A 52 -2.77 6.92 -2.12
N VAL A 53 -4.01 6.54 -2.45
CA VAL A 53 -4.30 5.45 -3.39
C VAL A 53 -3.76 5.77 -4.79
N SER A 54 -3.94 7.00 -5.26
CA SER A 54 -3.46 7.43 -6.58
C SER A 54 -1.93 7.36 -6.66
N PHE A 55 -1.24 7.83 -5.61
CA PHE A 55 0.21 7.74 -5.52
C PHE A 55 0.68 6.28 -5.44
N PHE A 56 0.00 5.44 -4.67
CA PHE A 56 0.29 4.00 -4.58
C PHE A 56 0.21 3.32 -5.95
N ILE A 57 -0.89 3.55 -6.68
CA ILE A 57 -1.07 3.00 -8.02
C ILE A 57 0.01 3.53 -8.97
N ALA A 58 0.27 4.84 -8.98
CA ALA A 58 1.29 5.44 -9.82
C ALA A 58 2.68 4.87 -9.54
N TYR A 59 3.02 4.67 -8.26
CA TYR A 59 4.28 4.10 -7.84
C TYR A 59 4.42 2.64 -8.28
N VAL A 60 3.38 1.83 -8.09
CA VAL A 60 3.35 0.43 -8.53
C VAL A 60 3.49 0.33 -10.05
N LEU A 61 2.75 1.15 -10.81
CA LEU A 61 2.87 1.18 -12.27
C LEU A 61 4.26 1.63 -12.72
N TYR A 62 4.81 2.67 -12.10
CA TYR A 62 6.15 3.16 -12.40
C TYR A 62 7.21 2.09 -12.18
N ARG A 63 7.16 1.41 -11.03
CA ARG A 63 8.09 0.32 -10.72
C ARG A 63 7.88 -0.88 -11.63
N GLY A 64 6.64 -1.24 -11.94
CA GLY A 64 6.31 -2.33 -12.85
C GLY A 64 6.74 -2.10 -14.30
N VAL A 65 6.83 -0.84 -14.75
CA VAL A 65 7.34 -0.47 -16.09
C VAL A 65 8.86 -0.36 -16.12
N ARG A 66 9.49 -0.05 -14.97
CA ARG A 66 10.93 0.20 -14.86
C ARG A 66 11.75 -1.02 -14.40
N ASN A 67 11.09 -2.12 -14.04
CA ASN A 67 11.68 -3.41 -13.71
C ASN A 67 11.83 -4.32 -14.93
#